data_AF-A0A3C2ARI6-F1
#
_entry.id   AF-A0A3C2ARI6-F1
#
_cell.length_a   1.000
_cell.length_b   1.000
_cell.length_c   1.000
_cell.angle_alpha   90.00
_cell.angle_beta   90.00
_cell.angle_gamma   90.00
#
_symmetry.space_group_name_H-M   'P 1'
#
loop_
_entity.id
_entity.type
_entity.pdbx_description
1 polymer ?
#
loop_
_entity_poly.entity_id
_entity_poly.type
_entity_poly.pdbx_seq_one_letter_code
_entity_poly.pdbx_strand_id
1 'polypeptide(L)' 'VQMLGLEVEEAYHNIHEQILPNEGILFDVVTHYESMWLAQGKATTYLRFKIDGIENAMAHWANFKK' A
#
# COMPACT_ATOMS: atom_id res chain seq x y z
N VAL A 1 5.94 -6.54 9.23
CA VAL A 1 5.07 -7.74 9.11
C VAL A 1 4.51 -7.73 7.70
N GLN A 2 4.95 -8.66 6.85
CA GLN A 2 4.39 -8.80 5.50
C GLN A 2 2.96 -9.32 5.63
N MET A 3 2.00 -8.56 5.11
CA MET A 3 0.60 -9.00 5.05
C MET A 3 0.55 -10.28 4.21
N LEU A 4 -0.03 -11.33 4.76
CA LEU A 4 -0.23 -12.63 4.10
C LEU A 4 1.05 -13.42 3.73
N GLY A 5 2.26 -12.95 4.03
CA GLY A 5 3.50 -13.59 3.59
C GLY A 5 3.76 -13.46 2.07
N LEU A 6 3.07 -12.52 1.43
CA LEU A 6 3.27 -12.20 0.02
C LEU A 6 4.54 -11.35 -0.17
N GLU A 7 5.24 -11.60 -1.27
CA GLU A 7 6.38 -10.79 -1.67
C GLU A 7 5.91 -9.37 -2.01
N VAL A 8 6.57 -8.38 -1.41
CA VAL A 8 6.38 -6.96 -1.77
C VAL A 8 7.17 -6.72 -3.05
N GLU A 9 6.47 -6.32 -4.11
CA GLU A 9 7.06 -5.99 -5.40
C GLU A 9 7.58 -4.56 -5.44
N GLU A 10 6.77 -3.62 -4.91
CA GLU A 10 7.13 -2.20 -4.84
C GLU A 10 6.64 -1.60 -3.53
N ALA A 11 7.39 -0.61 -3.04
CA ALA A 11 7.05 0.14 -1.84
C ALA A 11 7.35 1.62 -2.07
N TYR A 12 6.35 2.47 -1.84
CA TYR A 12 6.47 3.92 -1.89
C TYR A 12 6.19 4.49 -0.51
N HIS A 13 7.23 4.99 0.15
CA HIS A 13 7.11 5.55 1.49
C HIS A 13 6.86 7.06 1.45
N ASN A 14 5.78 7.50 2.10
CA ASN A 14 5.40 8.91 2.14
C ASN A 14 5.28 9.50 0.73
N ILE A 15 4.35 8.95 -0.06
CA ILE A 15 4.23 9.23 -1.50
C ILE A 15 4.14 10.73 -1.82
N HIS A 16 3.56 11.54 -0.93
CA HIS A 16 3.36 12.97 -1.14
C HIS A 16 4.66 13.79 -1.07
N GLU A 17 5.73 13.25 -0.46
CA GLU A 17 7.07 13.84 -0.54
C GLU A 17 7.85 13.38 -1.77
N GLN A 18 7.41 12.30 -2.41
CA GLN A 18 8.06 11.73 -3.60
C GLN A 18 7.47 12.28 -4.90
N ILE A 19 6.22 12.72 -4.89
CA ILE A 19 5.57 13.36 -6.04
C ILE A 19 6.12 14.78 -6.17
N LEU A 20 6.87 15.05 -7.25
CA LEU A 20 7.37 16.38 -7.55
C LEU A 20 6.24 17.25 -8.14
N PRO A 21 6.15 18.55 -7.77
CA PRO A 21 5.30 19.48 -8.48
C PRO A 21 5.69 19.52 -9.96
N ASN A 22 4.74 19.34 -10.88
CA ASN A 22 4.90 19.33 -12.35
C ASN A 22 5.34 18.02 -13.03
N GLU A 23 5.16 16.83 -12.43
CA GLU A 23 5.33 15.55 -13.15
C GLU A 23 4.26 15.25 -14.22
N GLY A 24 3.46 16.24 -14.62
CA GLY A 24 2.39 16.03 -15.60
C GLY A 24 1.26 15.14 -15.10
N ILE A 25 1.08 15.06 -13.77
CA ILE A 25 -0.05 14.36 -13.15
C ILE A 25 -1.33 15.06 -13.59
N LEU A 26 -2.07 14.41 -14.49
CA LEU A 26 -3.27 14.98 -15.10
C LEU A 26 -4.47 14.96 -14.13
N PHE A 27 -4.45 14.02 -13.17
CA PHE A 27 -5.47 13.85 -12.13
C PHE A 27 -4.83 13.24 -10.88
N ASP A 28 -5.04 13.87 -9.72
CA ASP A 28 -4.78 13.28 -8.42
C ASP A 28 -6.10 12.72 -7.85
N VAL A 29 -6.08 11.45 -7.43
CA VAL A 29 -7.22 10.84 -6.75
C VAL A 29 -6.81 10.61 -5.31
N VAL A 30 -7.24 11.52 -4.43
CA VAL A 30 -7.06 11.38 -2.98
C VAL A 30 -8.31 10.76 -2.40
N THR A 31 -8.16 9.62 -1.72
CA THR A 31 -9.31 8.98 -1.07
C THR A 31 -9.75 9.72 0.18
N HIS A 32 -10.98 9.46 0.66
CA HIS A 32 -11.50 10.08 1.88
C HIS A 32 -10.59 9.83 3.11
N TYR A 33 -10.15 8.58 3.31
CA TYR A 33 -9.28 8.23 4.44
C TYR A 33 -7.87 8.79 4.31
N GLU A 34 -7.34 8.83 3.09
CA GLU A 34 -6.05 9.46 2.82
C GLU A 34 -6.10 10.95 3.17
N SER A 35 -7.17 11.66 2.78
CA SER A 35 -7.39 13.06 3.19
C SER A 35 -7.42 13.21 4.72
N MET A 36 -8.09 12.30 5.44
CA MET A 36 -8.13 12.32 6.91
C MET A 36 -6.76 12.10 7.55
N TRP A 37 -5.96 11.18 7.02
CA TRP A 37 -4.62 10.88 7.52
C TRP A 37 -3.63 12.00 7.24
N LEU A 38 -3.71 12.61 6.04
CA LEU A 38 -2.92 13.77 5.68
C LEU A 38 -3.21 14.97 6.59
N ALA A 39 -4.48 15.22 6.91
CA ALA A 39 -4.86 16.28 7.86
C ALA A 39 -4.28 16.06 9.27
N GLN A 40 -3.94 14.82 9.64
CA GLN A 40 -3.30 14.47 10.91
C GLN A 40 -1.76 14.44 10.82
N GLY A 41 -1.18 14.83 9.68
CA GLY A 41 0.27 14.77 9.45
C GLY A 41 0.83 13.35 9.43
N LYS A 42 0.01 12.35 9.07
CA LYS A 42 0.45 10.96 8.95
C LYS A 42 0.99 10.71 7.54
N ALA A 43 2.11 9.99 7.46
CA ALA A 43 2.69 9.57 6.19
C ALA A 43 1.84 8.46 5.54
N THR A 44 1.60 8.59 4.24
CA THR A 44 0.91 7.56 3.43
C THR A 44 1.94 6.68 2.73
N THR A 45 1.92 5.38 2.99
CA THR A 45 2.80 4.40 2.35
C THR A 45 1.99 3.44 1.48
N TYR A 46 2.37 3.30 0.21
CA TYR A 46 1.78 2.32 -0.71
C TYR A 46 2.69 1.10 -0.84
N LEU A 47 2.10 -0.09 -0.79
CA LEU A 47 2.79 -1.37 -0.99
C LEU A 47 2.09 -2.14 -2.11
N ARG A 48 2.83 -2.52 -3.15
CA ARG A 48 2.38 -3.44 -4.19
C ARG A 48 2.88 -4.84 -3.86
N PHE A 49 1.99 -5.80 -3.82
CA PHE A 49 2.33 -7.21 -3.57
C PHE A 49 2.18 -8.00 -4.86
N LYS A 50 3.04 -9.00 -5.06
CA LYS A 50 2.78 -10.01 -6.09
C LYS A 50 1.58 -10.87 -5.65
N ILE A 51 0.65 -11.08 -6.57
CA ILE A 51 -0.51 -11.96 -6.35
C ILE A 51 -0.12 -13.44 -6.54
N ASP A 52 1.05 -13.71 -7.11
CA ASP A 52 1.59 -15.06 -7.24
C ASP A 52 1.65 -15.74 -5.87
N GLY A 53 0.94 -16.86 -5.74
CA GLY A 53 0.88 -17.61 -4.48
C GLY A 53 -0.16 -17.07 -3.47
N ILE A 54 -1.08 -16.19 -3.86
CA ILE A 54 -2.16 -15.71 -2.99
C ILE A 54 -2.99 -16.84 -2.40
N GLU A 55 -3.26 -17.90 -3.17
CA GLU A 55 -3.99 -19.08 -2.68
C GLU A 55 -3.23 -19.79 -1.55
N ASN A 56 -1.92 -19.99 -1.72
CA ASN A 56 -1.05 -20.61 -0.72
C ASN A 56 -0.92 -19.74 0.54
N ALA A 57 -0.77 -18.43 0.35
CA ALA A 57 -0.76 -17.45 1.42
C ALA A 57 -2.07 -17.48 2.21
N MET A 58 -3.22 -17.44 1.54
CA MET A 58 -4.53 -17.51 2.19
C MET A 58 -4.74 -18.84 2.93
N ALA A 59 -4.31 -19.96 2.35
CA ALA A 59 -4.40 -21.28 2.99
C ALA A 59 -3.52 -21.37 4.26
N HIS A 60 -2.28 -20.86 4.21
CA HIS A 60 -1.39 -20.79 5.37
C HIS A 60 -2.02 -20.00 6.52
N TRP A 61 -2.60 -18.82 6.23
CA TRP A 61 -3.24 -17.98 7.24
C TRP A 61 -4.55 -18.56 7.78
N ALA A 62 -5.34 -19.26 6.96
CA ALA A 62 -6.53 -19.97 7.42
C ALA A 62 -6.20 -21.07 8.43
N ASN A 63 -5.08 -21.77 8.23
CA ASN A 63 -4.61 -22.79 9.17
C ASN A 63 -4.03 -22.19 10.46
N PHE A 64 -3.40 -21.02 10.40
CA PHE A 64 -2.86 -20.32 11.58
C PHE A 64 -3.94 -19.81 12.55
N LYS A 65 -5.20 -19.70 12.11
CA LYS A 65 -6.35 -19.28 12.93
C LYS A 65 -7.07 -20.43 13.64
N LYS A 66 -6.70 -21.69 13.39
CA LYS A 66 -7.22 -22.86 14.11
C LYS A 66 -6.35 -23.16 15.33
#